data_AF-A0A6P6RU46-F1
#
_entry.id   AF-A0A6P6RU46-F1
#
_cell.length_a   1.000
_cell.length_b   1.000
_cell.length_c   1.000
_cell.angle_alpha   90.00
_cell.angle_beta   90.00
_cell.angle_gamma   90.00
#
_symmetry.space_group_name_H-M   'P 1'
#
loop_
_entity.id
_entity.type
_entity.pdbx_description
1 polymer ?
#
loop_
_entity_poly.entity_id
_entity_poly.type
_entity_poly.pdbx_seq_one_letter_code
_entity_poly.pdbx_strand_id
1 'polypeptide(L)'
;MKFHAALLRRALNPGAVLSSRGSPKFQQYTLGSYPIPPEQELLWKNRMKAYGGYIQQTISPFQMKILWPFWHTFPARTWAKFSAYYWWWVWPGMVTYGIIKKMFHDAEHEVRDKYW
;
A
#
# COMPACT_ATOMS: atom_id res chain seq x y z
N MET A 1 -2.49 -48.17 31.46
CA MET A 1 -2.94 -47.47 30.24
C MET A 1 -1.92 -47.74 29.13
N LYS A 2 -2.30 -48.49 28.09
CA LYS A 2 -1.38 -48.90 27.03
C LYS A 2 -1.25 -47.77 26.00
N PHE A 3 -0.11 -47.09 25.98
CA PHE A 3 0.21 -46.14 24.92
C PHE A 3 0.50 -46.92 23.63
N HIS A 4 -0.34 -46.73 22.60
CA HIS A 4 -0.12 -47.35 21.30
C HIS A 4 1.04 -46.68 20.57
N ALA A 5 2.15 -47.42 20.41
CA ALA A 5 3.38 -47.02 19.71
C ALA A 5 3.17 -46.58 18.24
N ALA A 6 1.99 -46.84 17.66
CA ALA A 6 1.63 -46.40 16.31
C ALA A 6 1.54 -44.87 16.18
N LEU A 7 1.15 -44.16 17.25
CA LEU A 7 1.01 -42.70 17.20
C LEU A 7 2.36 -41.97 17.24
N LEU A 8 3.36 -42.53 17.93
CA LEU A 8 4.70 -41.96 17.99
C LEU A 8 5.53 -42.17 16.72
N ARG A 9 5.23 -43.21 15.91
CA ARG A 9 5.90 -43.41 14.62
C ARG A 9 5.53 -42.37 13.56
N ARG A 10 4.39 -41.68 13.70
CA ARG A 10 3.94 -40.67 12.72
C ARG A 10 4.67 -39.34 12.84
N ALA A 11 5.27 -39.06 14.00
CA ALA A 11 6.07 -37.86 14.21
C ALA A 11 7.51 -37.98 13.66
N LEU A 12 7.97 -39.19 13.32
CA LEU A 12 9.36 -39.49 13.00
C LEU A 12 9.65 -39.70 11.50
N ASN A 13 8.71 -39.41 10.60
CA ASN A 13 8.94 -39.51 9.15
C ASN A 13 9.11 -38.10 8.54
N PRO A 14 10.36 -37.60 8.37
CA PRO A 14 10.65 -36.35 7.68
C PRO A 14 10.53 -36.50 6.15
N GLY A 15 9.49 -37.20 5.69
CA GLY A 15 9.20 -37.50 4.29
C GLY A 15 7.72 -37.35 3.91
N ALA A 16 6.85 -36.97 4.84
CA ALA A 16 5.44 -36.68 4.55
C ALA A 16 5.20 -35.25 4.02
N VAL A 17 6.24 -34.61 3.48
CA VAL A 17 6.16 -33.32 2.81
C VAL A 17 6.05 -33.57 1.31
N LEU A 18 4.92 -34.07 0.82
CA LEU A 18 4.53 -33.86 -0.57
C LEU A 18 3.07 -34.26 -0.77
N SER A 19 2.12 -33.36 -0.54
CA SER A 19 0.88 -33.38 -1.32
C SER A 19 0.10 -32.06 -1.19
N SER A 20 -0.20 -31.47 -2.34
CA SER A 20 -1.09 -30.33 -2.59
C SER A 20 -0.55 -28.91 -2.29
N ARG A 21 0.60 -28.62 -2.89
CA ARG A 21 0.90 -27.26 -3.39
C ARG A 21 0.26 -27.09 -4.78
N GLY A 22 -1.06 -26.99 -4.86
CA GLY A 22 -1.70 -26.58 -6.12
C GLY A 22 -1.33 -25.13 -6.40
N SER A 23 -0.72 -24.82 -7.54
CA SER A 23 -0.53 -23.45 -8.04
C SER A 23 -1.84 -22.94 -8.68
N PRO A 24 -2.05 -21.63 -8.86
CA PRO A 24 -3.25 -21.12 -9.55
C PRO A 24 -3.27 -21.55 -11.03
N LYS A 25 -4.47 -21.68 -11.63
CA LYS A 25 -4.72 -22.19 -13.00
C LYS A 25 -3.81 -21.58 -14.07
N PHE A 26 -3.48 -20.30 -13.97
CA PHE A 26 -2.61 -19.60 -14.92
C PHE A 26 -1.13 -20.03 -14.88
N GLN A 27 -0.70 -20.71 -13.81
CA GLN A 27 0.65 -21.26 -13.66
C GLN A 27 0.70 -22.77 -13.91
N GLN A 28 -0.45 -23.42 -14.11
CA GLN A 28 -0.53 -24.86 -14.36
C GLN A 28 -0.48 -25.11 -15.86
N TYR A 29 0.73 -25.34 -16.38
CA TYR A 29 0.89 -25.88 -17.73
C TYR A 29 0.69 -27.40 -17.68
N THR A 30 -0.29 -27.90 -18.43
CA THR A 30 -0.57 -29.34 -18.52
C THR A 30 0.51 -30.03 -19.33
N LEU A 31 1.49 -30.64 -18.67
CA LEU A 31 2.36 -31.63 -19.31
C LEU A 31 1.59 -32.96 -19.42
N GLY A 32 0.77 -33.09 -20.46
CA GLY A 32 0.04 -34.32 -20.80
C GLY A 32 -1.43 -34.37 -20.36
N SER A 33 -2.10 -35.49 -20.69
CA SER A 33 -3.53 -35.74 -20.46
C SER A 33 -3.76 -36.61 -19.21
N TYR A 34 -3.49 -36.06 -18.02
CA TYR A 34 -3.93 -36.70 -16.77
C TYR A 34 -5.30 -36.16 -16.35
N PRO A 35 -6.11 -36.91 -15.59
CA PRO A 35 -7.36 -36.41 -15.03
C PRO A 35 -7.09 -35.21 -14.11
N ILE A 36 -7.43 -34.02 -14.61
CA ILE A 36 -7.40 -32.79 -13.84
C ILE A 36 -8.61 -32.83 -12.91
N PRO A 37 -8.45 -32.64 -11.59
CA PRO A 37 -9.59 -32.59 -10.68
C PRO A 37 -10.56 -31.48 -11.10
N PRO A 38 -11.88 -31.70 -10.96
CA PRO A 38 -12.90 -30.76 -11.44
C PRO A 38 -12.68 -29.36 -10.85
N GLU A 39 -12.92 -28.32 -11.67
CA GLU A 39 -12.59 -26.93 -11.32
C GLU A 39 -13.17 -26.49 -9.97
N GLN A 40 -14.36 -27.01 -9.64
CA GLN A 40 -15.05 -26.75 -8.39
C GLN A 40 -14.29 -27.27 -7.16
N GLU A 41 -13.66 -28.45 -7.26
CA GLU A 41 -12.90 -29.05 -6.16
C GLU A 41 -11.59 -28.31 -5.90
N LEU A 42 -10.92 -27.86 -6.97
CA LEU A 42 -9.72 -27.02 -6.88
C LEU A 42 -10.04 -25.64 -6.29
N LEU A 43 -11.14 -25.02 -6.70
CA LEU A 43 -11.59 -23.74 -6.16
C LEU A 43 -11.90 -23.86 -4.67
N TRP A 44 -12.58 -24.94 -4.25
CA TRP A 44 -12.86 -25.18 -2.82
C TRP A 44 -11.62 -25.46 -2.00
N LYS A 45 -10.64 -26.21 -2.55
CA LYS A 45 -9.36 -26.50 -1.88
C LYS A 45 -8.46 -25.26 -1.74
N ASN A 46 -8.57 -24.31 -2.66
CA ASN A 46 -7.73 -23.12 -2.69
C ASN A 46 -8.40 -21.86 -2.12
N ARG A 47 -9.65 -21.96 -1.63
CA ARG A 47 -10.44 -20.83 -1.13
C ARG A 47 -9.78 -20.00 -0.02
N MET A 48 -8.91 -20.62 0.80
CA MET A 48 -8.18 -19.95 1.89
C MET A 48 -6.71 -19.66 1.53
N LYS A 49 -6.26 -20.01 0.32
CA LYS A 49 -4.90 -19.76 -0.14
C LYS A 49 -4.90 -18.50 -1.00
N ALA A 50 -4.50 -17.38 -0.41
CA ALA A 50 -4.00 -16.26 -1.18
C ALA A 50 -2.68 -16.69 -1.82
N TYR A 51 -2.74 -17.16 -3.07
CA TYR A 51 -1.53 -17.31 -3.87
C TYR A 51 -0.81 -15.98 -3.87
N GLY A 52 0.49 -15.98 -3.54
CA GLY A 52 1.33 -14.79 -3.34
C GLY A 52 1.42 -13.89 -4.57
N GLY A 53 0.32 -13.23 -4.87
CA GLY A 53 0.05 -12.34 -5.97
C GLY A 53 -1.02 -11.36 -5.50
N TYR A 54 -0.83 -10.10 -5.87
CA TYR A 54 -1.67 -9.00 -5.42
C TYR A 54 -3.12 -9.24 -5.85
N ILE A 55 -4.02 -9.49 -4.88
CA ILE A 55 -5.44 -9.70 -5.16
C ILE A 55 -6.08 -8.31 -5.33
N GLN A 56 -6.39 -7.94 -6.57
CA GLN A 56 -7.14 -6.72 -6.87
C GLN A 56 -8.63 -7.02 -6.85
N GLN A 57 -9.33 -6.50 -5.83
CA GLN A 57 -10.79 -6.46 -5.80
C GLN A 57 -11.23 -5.07 -6.25
N THR A 58 -11.90 -4.99 -7.39
CA THR A 58 -12.48 -3.74 -7.90
C THR A 58 -14.00 -3.84 -7.84
N ILE A 59 -14.66 -2.80 -7.33
CA ILE A 59 -16.12 -2.69 -7.32
C ILE A 59 -16.55 -1.92 -8.57
N SER A 60 -17.71 -2.26 -9.14
CA SER A 60 -18.24 -1.54 -10.30
C SER A 60 -18.49 -0.06 -9.98
N PRO A 61 -18.10 0.88 -10.84
CA PRO A 61 -18.24 2.31 -10.59
C PRO A 61 -19.71 2.74 -10.42
N PHE A 62 -20.65 2.02 -11.03
CA PHE A 62 -22.09 2.29 -10.89
C PHE A 62 -22.66 1.91 -9.50
N GLN A 63 -21.91 1.13 -8.71
CA GLN A 63 -22.32 0.71 -7.37
C GLN A 63 -21.75 1.62 -6.27
N MET A 64 -20.82 2.52 -6.60
CA MET A 64 -20.12 3.34 -5.61
C MET A 64 -20.81 4.69 -5.39
N LYS A 65 -20.96 5.07 -4.12
CA LYS A 65 -21.32 6.46 -3.76
C LYS A 65 -20.08 7.33 -3.96
N ILE A 66 -19.89 7.92 -5.14
CA ILE A 66 -18.67 8.68 -5.47
C ILE A 66 -18.58 10.00 -4.66
N LEU A 67 -19.71 10.69 -4.51
CA LEU A 67 -19.73 12.05 -3.97
C LEU A 67 -19.51 12.14 -2.45
N TRP A 68 -20.03 11.16 -1.71
CA TRP A 68 -20.01 11.14 -0.24
C TRP A 68 -18.60 11.00 0.36
N PRO A 69 -17.76 10.01 -0.03
CA PRO A 69 -16.40 9.89 0.49
C PRO A 69 -15.51 11.04 0.00
N PHE A 70 -15.79 11.63 -1.16
CA PHE A 70 -15.12 12.85 -1.60
C PHE A 70 -15.34 13.94 -0.56
N TRP A 71 -16.58 14.36 -0.31
CA TRP A 71 -16.82 15.46 0.64
C TRP A 71 -16.34 15.18 2.07
N HIS A 72 -16.52 13.96 2.56
CA HIS A 72 -16.17 13.62 3.94
C HIS A 72 -14.66 13.52 4.17
N THR A 73 -13.89 13.05 3.18
CA THR A 73 -12.44 12.82 3.34
C THR A 73 -11.57 13.89 2.67
N PHE A 74 -12.15 14.70 1.77
CA PHE A 74 -11.42 15.70 1.01
C PHE A 74 -10.76 16.76 1.90
N PRO A 75 -11.44 17.41 2.87
CA PRO A 75 -10.81 18.43 3.71
C PRO A 75 -9.62 17.88 4.52
N ALA A 76 -9.77 16.68 5.07
CA ALA A 76 -8.70 16.03 5.83
C ALA A 76 -7.52 15.66 4.94
N ARG A 77 -7.78 15.16 3.73
CA ARG A 77 -6.74 14.77 2.77
C ARG A 77 -6.03 15.99 2.18
N THR A 78 -6.74 17.08 1.90
CA THR A 78 -6.12 18.32 1.43
C THR A 78 -5.25 18.92 2.53
N TRP A 79 -5.75 19.03 3.76
CA TRP A 79 -4.97 19.52 4.89
C TRP A 79 -3.68 18.72 5.10
N ALA A 80 -3.76 17.38 5.10
CA ALA A 80 -2.60 16.51 5.27
C ALA A 80 -1.52 16.72 4.20
N LYS A 81 -1.93 16.97 2.94
CA LYS A 81 -1.00 17.29 1.87
C LYS A 81 -0.45 18.71 2.01
N PHE A 82 -1.29 19.69 2.26
CA PHE A 82 -0.86 21.08 2.40
C PHE A 82 0.11 21.26 3.57
N SER A 83 -0.18 20.68 4.74
CA SER A 83 0.68 20.80 5.91
C SER A 83 2.06 20.16 5.71
N ALA A 84 2.14 19.05 4.97
CA ALA A 84 3.40 18.39 4.65
C ALA A 84 4.32 19.25 3.75
N TYR A 85 3.74 19.98 2.80
CA TYR A 85 4.50 20.80 1.85
C TYR A 85 4.63 22.28 2.24
N TYR A 86 3.82 22.75 3.19
CA TYR A 86 3.76 24.16 3.60
C TYR A 86 5.14 24.73 3.96
N TRP A 87 5.94 23.97 4.70
CA TRP A 87 7.23 24.45 5.21
C TRP A 87 8.23 24.81 4.10
N TRP A 88 8.23 24.04 3.01
CA TRP A 88 9.10 24.29 1.86
C TRP A 88 8.77 25.58 1.11
N TRP A 89 7.54 26.07 1.22
CA TRP A 89 7.12 27.34 0.62
C TRP A 89 7.32 28.53 1.56
N VAL A 90 7.08 28.32 2.84
CA VAL A 90 7.11 29.37 3.86
C VAL A 90 8.53 29.80 4.16
N TRP A 91 9.47 28.86 4.21
CA TRP A 91 10.85 29.18 4.54
C TRP A 91 11.52 30.10 3.48
N PRO A 92 11.49 29.80 2.17
CA PRO A 92 11.99 30.72 1.15
C PRO A 92 11.22 32.04 1.11
N GLY A 93 9.90 32.01 1.34
CA GLY A 93 9.08 33.22 1.39
C GLY A 93 9.48 34.16 2.54
N MET A 94 9.73 33.62 3.73
CA MET A 94 10.19 34.41 4.88
C MET A 94 11.60 34.98 4.66
N VAL A 95 12.52 34.18 4.10
CA VAL A 95 13.89 34.62 3.83
C VAL A 95 13.91 35.74 2.79
N THR A 96 13.21 35.56 1.66
CA THR A 96 13.16 36.58 0.61
C THR A 96 12.49 37.86 1.10
N TYR A 97 11.39 37.76 1.84
CA TYR A 97 10.74 38.92 2.46
C TYR A 97 11.66 39.68 3.42
N GLY A 98 12.40 38.96 4.27
CA GLY A 98 13.35 39.56 5.21
C GLY A 98 14.49 40.30 4.51
N ILE A 99 15.06 39.72 3.45
CA ILE A 99 16.12 40.36 2.65
C ILE A 99 15.59 41.64 1.99
N ILE A 100 14.43 41.57 1.35
CA ILE A 100 13.82 42.73 0.68
C ILE A 100 13.55 43.85 1.69
N LYS A 101 12.98 43.53 2.85
CA LYS A 101 12.73 44.52 3.90
C LYS A 101 14.00 45.18 4.41
N LYS A 102 15.08 44.40 4.59
CA LYS A 102 16.37 44.94 4.99
C LYS A 102 16.94 45.87 3.93
N MET A 103 16.91 45.48 2.65
CA MET A 103 17.42 46.32 1.56
C MET A 103 16.72 47.69 1.49
N PHE A 104 15.39 47.72 1.67
CA PHE A 104 14.66 48.98 1.72
C PHE A 104 15.02 49.83 2.94
N HIS A 105 15.18 49.19 4.10
CA HIS A 105 15.57 49.91 5.32
C HIS A 105 16.98 50.52 5.20
N ASP A 106 17.94 49.76 4.67
CA ASP A 106 19.32 50.23 4.47
C ASP A 106 19.34 51.38 3.44
N ALA A 107 18.56 51.28 2.37
CA ALA A 107 18.45 52.35 1.36
C ALA A 107 17.83 53.63 1.92
N GLU A 108 16.78 53.54 2.75
CA GLU A 108 16.19 54.69 3.44
C GLU A 108 17.20 55.34 4.39
N HIS A 109 17.98 54.54 5.10
CA HIS A 109 19.03 55.03 6.00
C HIS A 109 20.13 55.78 5.24
N GLU A 110 20.62 55.23 4.13
CA GLU A 110 21.64 55.87 3.30
C GLU A 110 21.16 57.20 2.72
N VAL A 111 19.91 57.24 2.21
CA VAL A 111 19.31 58.48 1.71
C VAL A 111 19.19 59.50 2.84
N ARG A 112 18.77 59.09 4.03
CA ARG A 112 18.67 60.00 5.17
C ARG A 112 20.04 60.58 5.54
N ASP A 113 21.06 59.74 5.70
CA ASP A 113 22.40 60.19 6.10
C ASP A 113 23.09 61.08 5.04
N LYS A 114 22.67 61.00 3.77
CA LYS A 114 23.26 61.77 2.67
C LYS A 114 22.59 63.12 2.43
N TYR A 115 21.29 63.24 2.70
CA TYR A 115 20.51 64.44 2.39
C TYR A 115 20.02 65.21 3.62
N TRP A 116 20.07 64.62 4.81
CA TRP A 116 19.70 65.24 6.08
C TRP A 116 20.89 65.27 7.03
#